data_AF-A0A482VZ24-F1
#
_entry.id   AF-A0A482VZ24-F1
#
_cell.length_a   1.000
_cell.length_b   1.000
_cell.length_c   1.000
_cell.angle_alpha   90.00
_cell.angle_beta   90.00
_cell.angle_gamma   90.00
#
_symmetry.space_group_name_H-M   'P 1'
#
loop_
_entity.id
_entity.type
_entity.pdbx_description
1 polymer ?
#
loop_
_entity_poly.entity_id
_entity_poly.type
_entity_poly.pdbx_seq_one_letter_code
_entity_poly.pdbx_strand_id
1 'polypeptide(L)' 'MAIVFFQVAGKRDPEQEKEAQAWIEAVIGEKFPPGLPYEIALRDGIILCKLMNRLAPGIISKINVSGGDYKMMDNLSQ' A
#
# COMPACT_ATOMS: atom_id res chain seq x y z
N MET A 1 10.14 -4.18 22.56
CA MET A 1 10.16 -4.42 21.10
C MET A 1 9.13 -5.50 20.83
N ALA A 2 7.86 -5.12 20.64
CA ALA A 2 6.77 -6.08 20.48
C ALA A 2 6.64 -6.45 19.01
N ILE A 3 6.94 -7.70 18.70
CA ILE A 3 6.70 -8.30 17.39
C ILE A 3 5.23 -8.69 17.38
N VAL A 4 4.40 -7.95 16.63
CA VAL A 4 2.98 -8.28 16.48
C VAL A 4 2.88 -9.46 15.53
N PHE A 5 2.47 -10.62 16.06
CA PHE A 5 2.09 -11.79 15.26
C PHE A 5 0.76 -11.49 14.54
N PHE A 6 0.82 -11.07 13.28
CA PHE A 6 -0.37 -11.02 12.42
C PHE A 6 -0.68 -12.43 11.91
N GLN A 7 -1.52 -13.17 12.65
CA GLN A 7 -2.25 -14.28 12.04
C GLN A 7 -3.25 -13.67 11.04
N VAL A 8 -2.94 -13.77 9.74
CA VAL A 8 -3.86 -13.38 8.67
C VAL A 8 -5.03 -14.36 8.67
N ALA A 9 -6.06 -14.06 9.45
CA ALA A 9 -7.35 -14.71 9.34
C ALA A 9 -7.88 -14.40 7.93
N GLY A 10 -8.15 -15.44 7.12
CA GLY A 10 -8.44 -15.35 5.69
C GLY A 10 -9.76 -14.68 5.29
N LYS A 11 -10.29 -13.74 6.09
CA LYS A 11 -11.42 -12.89 5.74
C LYS A 11 -11.02 -11.44 5.97
N ARG A 12 -11.15 -10.62 4.93
CA ARG A 12 -10.94 -9.17 5.00
C ARG A 12 -12.06 -8.55 5.82
N ASP A 13 -11.69 -7.71 6.78
CA ASP A 13 -12.63 -6.97 7.64
C ASP A 13 -12.73 -5.51 7.13
N PRO A 14 -13.92 -5.03 6.75
CA PRO A 14 -14.10 -3.66 6.25
C PRO A 14 -13.69 -2.56 7.24
N GLU A 15 -13.77 -2.81 8.55
CA GLU A 15 -13.33 -1.84 9.56
C GLU A 15 -11.81 -1.77 9.63
N GLN A 16 -11.13 -2.92 9.58
CA GLN A 16 -9.67 -2.98 9.53
C GLN A 16 -9.11 -2.33 8.26
N GLU A 17 -9.79 -2.47 7.13
CA GLU A 17 -9.39 -1.80 5.89
C GLU A 17 -9.50 -0.28 5.98
N LYS A 18 -10.56 0.23 6.59
CA LYS A 18 -10.72 1.67 6.81
C LYS A 18 -9.64 2.20 7.74
N GLU A 19 -9.34 1.47 8.81
CA GLU A 19 -8.26 1.83 9.73
C GLU A 19 -6.90 1.82 9.03
N ALA A 20 -6.60 0.76 8.28
CA ALA A 20 -5.39 0.64 7.49
C ALA A 20 -5.26 1.76 6.45
N GLN A 21 -6.33 2.03 5.69
CA GLN A 21 -6.36 3.12 4.72
C GLN A 21 -6.08 4.47 5.39
N ALA A 22 -6.79 4.79 6.48
CA ALA A 22 -6.60 6.05 7.19
C ALA A 22 -5.16 6.22 7.71
N TRP A 23 -4.57 5.14 8.22
CA TRP A 23 -3.18 5.13 8.67
C TRP A 23 -2.21 5.34 7.50
N ILE A 24 -2.37 4.61 6.39
CA ILE A 24 -1.51 4.76 5.21
C ILE A 24 -1.58 6.22 4.70
N GLU A 25 -2.77 6.77 4.56
CA GLU A 25 -2.99 8.16 4.12
C GLU A 25 -2.29 9.18 5.03
N ALA A 26 -2.34 8.96 6.35
CA ALA A 26 -1.66 9.81 7.32
C ALA A 26 -0.13 9.72 7.21
N VAL A 27 0.43 8.53 6.96
CA VAL A 27 1.87 8.34 6.80
C VAL A 27 2.39 8.93 5.48
N ILE A 28 1.67 8.72 4.37
CA ILE A 28 2.11 9.23 3.06
C ILE A 28 1.81 10.72 2.86
N GLY A 29 0.78 11.23 3.54
CA GLY A 29 0.30 12.61 3.42
C GLY A 29 -0.60 12.84 2.19
N GLU A 30 -1.17 11.77 1.64
CA GLU A 30 -1.98 11.76 0.42
C GLU A 30 -3.21 10.86 0.62
N LYS A 31 -4.30 11.13 -0.08
CA LYS A 31 -5.53 10.32 -0.03
C LYS A 31 -5.51 9.22 -1.08
N PHE A 32 -6.17 8.10 -0.78
CA PHE A 32 -6.45 7.08 -1.79
C PHE A 32 -7.34 7.67 -2.90
N PRO A 33 -7.27 7.15 -4.13
CA PRO A 33 -8.15 7.59 -5.21
C PRO A 33 -9.63 7.49 -4.81
N PRO A 34 -10.43 8.56 -4.99
CA PRO A 34 -11.82 8.56 -4.59
C PRO A 34 -12.62 7.55 -5.42
N GLY A 35 -13.51 6.79 -4.78
CA GLY A 35 -14.41 5.85 -5.45
C GLY A 35 -13.77 4.53 -5.87
N LEU A 36 -12.48 4.29 -5.59
CA LEU A 36 -11.85 2.99 -5.81
C LEU A 36 -12.00 2.08 -4.57
N PRO A 37 -12.31 0.79 -4.74
CA PRO A 37 -12.22 -0.19 -3.66
C PRO A 37 -10.79 -0.30 -3.13
N TYR A 38 -10.66 -0.60 -1.83
CA TYR A 38 -9.38 -0.72 -1.13
C TYR A 38 -8.39 -1.63 -1.86
N GLU A 39 -8.83 -2.82 -2.32
CA GLU A 39 -7.94 -3.73 -3.05
C GLU A 39 -7.48 -3.20 -4.41
N ILE A 40 -8.34 -2.45 -5.09
CA ILE A 40 -8.03 -1.93 -6.42
C ILE A 40 -7.03 -0.78 -6.30
N ALA A 41 -7.18 0.07 -5.28
CA ALA A 41 -6.26 1.17 -5.03
C ALA A 41 -4.83 0.71 -4.67
N LEU A 42 -4.68 -0.47 -4.06
CA LEU A 42 -3.36 -1.03 -3.70
C LEU A 42 -2.75 -1.93 -4.77
N ARG A 43 -3.52 -2.31 -5.80
CA ARG A 43 -3.16 -3.37 -6.76
C ARG A 43 -1.92 -3.04 -7.61
N ASP A 44 -1.70 -1.77 -7.92
CA ASP A 44 -0.57 -1.32 -8.73
C ASP A 44 0.72 -1.13 -7.90
N GLY A 45 0.66 -1.30 -6.58
CA GLY A 45 1.79 -1.16 -5.68
C GLY A 45 2.28 0.27 -5.44
N ILE A 46 1.76 1.29 -6.12
CA ILE A 46 2.29 2.67 -6.03
C ILE A 46 2.15 3.22 -4.61
N ILE A 47 0.97 3.06 -4.01
CA ILE A 47 0.69 3.51 -2.64
C ILE A 47 1.60 2.80 -1.65
N LEU A 48 1.83 1.49 -1.84
CA LEU A 48 2.69 0.68 -0.97
C LEU A 48 4.16 1.09 -1.09
N CYS A 49 4.66 1.36 -2.29
CA CYS A 49 6.02 1.87 -2.46
C CYS A 49 6.21 3.24 -1.79
N LYS A 50 5.23 4.15 -1.93
CA LYS A 50 5.25 5.46 -1.23
C LYS A 50 5.28 5.28 0.28
N LEU A 51 4.44 4.39 0.81
CA LEU A 51 4.41 4.05 2.24
C LEU A 51 5.78 3.55 2.72
N MET A 52 6.37 2.59 2.01
CA MET A 52 7.68 2.05 2.37
C MET A 52 8.77 3.12 2.36
N ASN A 53 8.78 4.03 1.39
CA ASN A 53 9.73 5.14 1.34
C ASN A 53 9.52 6.19 2.45
N ARG A 54 8.32 6.27 3.06
CA ARG A 54 8.12 7.08 4.27
C ARG A 54 8.66 6.40 5.52
N LEU A 55 8.51 5.08 5.62
CA LEU A 55 8.96 4.29 6.77
C LEU A 55 10.49 4.05 6.75
N ALA A 56 11.04 3.82 5.57
CA ALA A 56 12.46 3.59 5.31
C ALA A 56 12.89 4.41 4.09
N PRO A 57 13.32 5.67 4.27
CA PRO A 57 13.68 6.56 3.17
C PRO A 57 14.72 5.94 2.23
N GLY A 58 14.38 5.91 0.94
CA GLY A 58 15.27 5.45 -0.12
C GLY A 58 15.32 3.93 -0.33
N ILE A 59 14.48 3.15 0.34
CA ILE A 59 14.44 1.69 0.15
C ILE A 59 13.96 1.30 -1.25
N ILE A 60 12.99 2.03 -1.80
CA ILE A 60 12.49 1.84 -3.16
C ILE A 60 12.97 3.02 -4.01
N SER A 61 13.89 2.71 -4.93
CA SER A 61 14.54 3.72 -5.77
C SER A 61 13.68 4.20 -6.94
N LYS A 62 12.75 3.37 -7.43
CA LYS A 62 11.93 3.68 -8.61
C LYS A 62 10.52 3.10 -8.51
N ILE A 63 9.53 3.99 -8.50
CA ILE A 63 8.12 3.61 -8.56
C ILE A 63 7.64 3.69 -10.01
N ASN A 64 7.09 2.60 -10.54
CA ASN A 64 6.46 2.59 -11.85
C ASN A 64 5.06 3.20 -11.73
N VAL A 65 4.81 4.32 -12.40
CA VAL A 65 3.52 5.06 -12.37
C VAL A 65 2.77 5.05 -13.71
N SER A 66 3.36 4.44 -14.73
CA SER A 66 2.77 4.30 -16.06
C SER A 66 3.33 3.09 -16.80
N GLY A 67 2.58 2.58 -17.76
CA GLY A 67 2.92 1.38 -18.54
C GLY A 67 1.78 0.35 -18.50
N GLY A 68 2.05 -0.83 -19.04
CA GLY A 68 1.11 -1.95 -18.93
C GLY A 68 1.13 -2.58 -17.53
N ASP A 69 0.10 -3.37 -17.22
CA ASP A 69 -0.14 -3.99 -15.91
C ASP A 69 1.10 -4.72 -15.36
N TYR A 70 1.87 -5.41 -16.19
CA TYR A 70 3.08 -6.12 -15.76
C TYR A 70 4.11 -5.18 -15.12
N LYS A 71 4.28 -3.96 -15.65
CA LYS A 71 5.22 -2.97 -15.07
C LYS A 71 4.73 -2.44 -13.73
N MET A 72 3.42 -2.34 -13.55
CA MET A 72 2.85 -1.91 -12.27
C MET A 72 3.03 -3.01 -11.22
N MET A 73 2.84 -4.28 -11.60
CA MET A 73 3.05 -5.42 -10.71
C MET A 73 4.50 -5.51 -10.19
N ASP A 74 5.49 -5.06 -10.95
CA ASP A 74 6.88 -4.97 -10.47
C ASP A 74 7.03 -4.08 -9.24
N ASN A 75 6.13 -3.12 -8.97
CA ASN A 75 6.17 -2.33 -7.74
C ASN A 75 6.00 -3.20 -6.48
N LEU A 76 5.30 -4.34 -6.59
CA LEU A 76 5.05 -5.25 -5.47
C LEU A 76 6.22 -6.22 -5.21
N SER A 77 7.14 -6.37 -6.17
CA SER A 77 8.29 -7.28 -6.08
C SER A 77 9.62 -6.57 -5.76
N GLN A 78 9.60 -5.24 -5.66
CA GLN A 78 10.74 -4.41 -5.26
C GLN A 78 11.01 -4.49 -3.75
#